data_AF-A0A482VXE7-F1
#
_entry.id   AF-A0A482VXE7-F1
#
_cell.length_a   1.000
_cell.length_b   1.000
_cell.length_c   1.000
_cell.angle_alpha   90.00
_cell.angle_beta   90.00
_cell.angle_gamma   90.00
#
_symmetry.space_group_name_H-M   'P 1'
#
loop_
_entity.id
_entity.type
_entity.pdbx_description
1 polymer ?
#
loop_
_entity_poly.entity_id
_entity_poly.type
_entity_poly.pdbx_seq_one_letter_code
_entity_poly.pdbx_strand_id
1 'polypeptide(L)'
;MGCFGNRDAAAVSEDTRSQKRINDQINRELAKEKQLYRATHRLLLLGAGESGKSTIVKQMRILHVNGFSDREKKQKIEDIKKNIRDAII
;
A
#
# COMPACT_ATOMS: atom_id res chain seq x y z
N MET A 1 -21.17 -39.52 42.58
CA MET A 1 -20.37 -39.36 41.34
C MET A 1 -20.44 -37.91 40.92
N GLY A 2 -19.52 -37.08 41.40
CA GLY A 2 -19.46 -35.66 41.04
C GLY A 2 -18.33 -35.44 40.05
N CYS A 3 -18.67 -35.13 38.79
CA CYS A 3 -17.70 -34.65 37.81
C CYS A 3 -17.41 -33.17 38.12
N PHE A 4 -16.35 -32.91 38.88
CA PHE A 4 -15.73 -31.58 38.94
C PHE A 4 -14.88 -31.37 37.68
N GLY A 5 -15.55 -30.96 36.59
CA GLY A 5 -14.91 -30.59 35.34
C GLY A 5 -14.13 -29.29 35.50
N ASN A 6 -12.81 -29.38 35.30
CA ASN A 6 -11.84 -28.29 35.38
C ASN A 6 -12.16 -27.17 34.37
N ARG A 7 -12.80 -26.08 34.82
CA ARG A 7 -13.18 -24.92 33.98
C ARG A 7 -11.99 -24.23 33.32
N ASP A 8 -10.81 -24.30 33.93
CA ASP A 8 -9.60 -23.63 33.43
C ASP A 8 -9.02 -24.30 32.17
N ALA A 9 -9.17 -25.62 32.04
CA ALA A 9 -8.73 -26.35 30.85
C ALA A 9 -9.60 -26.05 29.61
N ALA A 10 -10.89 -25.77 29.82
CA ALA A 10 -11.80 -25.39 28.74
C ALA A 10 -11.47 -23.99 28.20
N ALA A 11 -11.22 -23.02 29.08
CA ALA A 11 -10.84 -21.65 28.70
C ALA A 11 -9.52 -21.61 27.90
N VAL A 12 -8.48 -22.31 28.36
CA VAL A 12 -7.20 -22.42 27.63
C VAL A 12 -7.38 -23.05 26.25
N SER A 13 -8.29 -24.03 26.12
CA SER A 13 -8.58 -24.69 24.84
C SER A 13 -9.32 -23.78 23.85
N GLU A 14 -10.18 -22.88 24.34
CA GLU A 14 -10.89 -21.91 23.51
C GLU A 14 -9.96 -20.79 23.03
N ASP A 15 -9.07 -20.29 23.89
CA ASP A 15 -8.04 -19.31 23.52
C ASP A 15 -7.08 -19.89 22.48
N THR A 16 -6.68 -21.15 22.63
CA THR A 16 -5.82 -21.79 21.62
C THR A 16 -6.53 -21.94 20.27
N ARG A 17 -7.85 -22.19 20.28
CA ARG A 17 -8.66 -22.26 19.05
C ARG A 17 -8.86 -20.88 18.41
N SER A 18 -9.07 -19.83 19.21
CA SER A 18 -9.20 -18.47 18.71
C SER A 18 -7.89 -17.99 18.09
N GLN A 19 -6.76 -18.24 18.73
CA GLN A 19 -5.43 -17.96 18.21
C GLN A 19 -5.16 -18.68 16.88
N LYS A 20 -5.54 -19.96 16.76
CA LYS A 20 -5.43 -20.71 15.50
C LYS A 20 -6.26 -20.10 14.38
N ARG A 21 -7.52 -19.68 14.66
CA ARG A 21 -8.37 -19.02 13.65
C ARG A 21 -7.76 -17.70 13.16
N ILE A 22 -7.21 -16.90 14.08
CA ILE A 22 -6.51 -15.65 13.74
C ILE A 22 -5.27 -15.96 12.88
N ASN A 23 -4.46 -16.94 13.28
CA ASN A 23 -3.28 -17.35 12.53
C ASN A 23 -3.65 -17.82 11.10
N ASP A 24 -4.68 -18.65 10.97
CA ASP A 24 -5.18 -19.12 9.68
C ASP A 24 -5.68 -17.97 8.80
N GLN A 25 -6.35 -16.98 9.39
CA GLN A 25 -6.79 -15.78 8.68
C GLN A 25 -5.59 -14.98 8.15
N ILE A 26 -4.60 -14.71 9.00
CA ILE A 26 -3.37 -13.99 8.62
C ILE A 26 -2.65 -14.73 7.49
N ASN A 27 -2.50 -16.06 7.59
CA ASN A 27 -1.84 -16.85 6.55
C ASN A 27 -2.58 -16.78 5.21
N ARG A 28 -3.91 -16.75 5.22
CA ARG A 28 -4.72 -16.59 4.00
C ARG A 28 -4.52 -15.20 3.39
N GLU A 29 -4.45 -14.15 4.20
CA GLU A 29 -4.19 -12.79 3.75
C GLU A 29 -2.78 -12.67 3.14
N LEU A 30 -1.76 -13.20 3.82
CA LEU A 30 -0.38 -13.25 3.33
C LEU A 30 -0.25 -14.02 2.01
N ALA A 31 -0.96 -15.13 1.84
CA ALA A 31 -0.95 -15.90 0.60
C ALA A 31 -1.54 -15.08 -0.57
N LYS A 32 -2.65 -14.36 -0.34
CA LYS A 32 -3.26 -13.48 -1.34
C LYS A 32 -2.33 -12.32 -1.70
N GLU A 33 -1.74 -11.65 -0.72
CA GLU A 33 -0.80 -10.56 -0.96
C GLU A 33 0.44 -11.03 -1.70
N LYS A 34 0.98 -12.22 -1.38
CA LYS A 34 2.11 -12.82 -2.09
C LYS A 34 1.80 -13.06 -3.56
N GLN A 35 0.57 -13.49 -3.88
CA GLN A 35 0.13 -13.66 -5.26
C GLN A 35 0.05 -12.32 -6.00
N LEU A 36 -0.55 -11.30 -5.39
CA LEU A 36 -0.62 -9.94 -5.95
C LEU A 36 0.78 -9.33 -6.16
N TYR A 37 1.67 -9.53 -5.19
CA TYR A 37 3.05 -9.06 -5.25
C TYR A 37 3.80 -9.68 -6.43
N ARG A 38 3.63 -11.00 -6.65
CA ARG A 38 4.25 -11.71 -7.79
C ARG A 38 3.67 -11.28 -9.14
N ALA A 39 2.40 -10.92 -9.19
CA ALA A 39 1.76 -10.42 -10.42
C ALA A 39 2.15 -8.96 -10.75
N THR A 40 2.69 -8.22 -9.78
CA THR A 40 3.05 -6.81 -9.96
C THR A 40 4.42 -6.67 -10.62
N HIS A 41 4.47 -5.98 -11.76
CA HIS A 41 5.73 -5.67 -12.44
C HIS A 41 6.40 -4.45 -11.81
N ARG A 42 7.58 -4.64 -11.20
CA ARG A 42 8.33 -3.57 -10.53
C ARG A 42 9.35 -2.97 -11.50
N LEU A 43 9.17 -1.70 -11.84
CA LEU A 43 10.02 -0.97 -12.78
C LEU A 43 10.85 0.07 -12.03
N LEU A 44 12.15 0.13 -12.33
CA LEU A 44 13.07 1.14 -11.81
C LEU A 44 13.49 2.07 -12.95
N LEU A 45 13.26 3.37 -12.78
CA LEU A 45 13.69 4.40 -13.73
C LEU A 45 15.01 5.02 -13.27
N LEU A 46 16.06 4.88 -14.08
CA LEU A 46 17.39 5.43 -13.85
C LEU A 46 17.70 6.57 -14.82
N GLY A 47 18.60 7.47 -14.41
CA GLY A 47 19.04 8.61 -15.23
C GLY A 47 19.59 9.75 -14.38
N ALA A 48 20.29 10.68 -15.01
CA ALA A 48 20.82 11.90 -14.38
C ALA A 48 19.72 12.79 -13.78
N GLY A 49 20.11 13.81 -13.01
CA GLY A 49 19.19 14.88 -12.62
C GLY A 49 18.46 15.44 -13.84
N GLU A 50 17.20 15.82 -13.69
CA GLU A 50 16.40 16.50 -14.73
C GLU A 50 16.13 15.72 -16.03
N SER A 51 16.57 14.46 -16.12
CA SER A 51 16.38 13.59 -17.28
C SER A 51 14.92 13.17 -17.58
N GLY A 52 13.93 13.80 -16.95
CA GLY A 52 12.51 13.53 -17.20
C GLY A 52 11.90 12.30 -16.51
N LYS A 53 12.61 11.63 -15.58
CA LYS A 53 12.07 10.47 -14.83
C LYS A 53 10.71 10.76 -14.18
N SER A 54 10.59 11.91 -13.51
CA SER A 54 9.34 12.35 -12.90
C SER A 54 8.24 12.63 -13.92
N THR A 55 8.60 13.04 -15.14
CA THR A 55 7.66 13.26 -16.24
C THR A 55 7.08 11.93 -16.73
N ILE A 56 7.90 10.89 -16.89
CA ILE A 56 7.43 9.55 -17.25
C ILE A 56 6.40 9.03 -16.22
N VAL A 57 6.71 9.16 -14.92
CA VAL A 57 5.78 8.73 -13.86
C VAL A 57 4.47 9.52 -13.89
N LYS A 58 4.51 10.85 -14.14
CA LYS A 58 3.30 11.66 -14.31
C LYS A 58 2.46 11.20 -15.51
N GLN A 59 3.09 10.86 -16.64
CA GLN A 59 2.38 10.34 -17.82
C GLN A 59 1.74 8.98 -17.56
N MET A 60 2.43 8.09 -16.85
CA MET A 60 1.83 6.81 -16.44
C MET A 60 0.55 7.02 -15.63
N ARG A 61 0.55 8.01 -14.73
CA ARG A 61 -0.63 8.37 -13.94
C ARG A 61 -1.75 8.99 -14.78
N ILE A 62 -1.44 9.77 -15.81
CA ILE A 62 -2.46 10.35 -16.70
C ILE A 62 -3.13 9.27 -17.56
N LEU A 63 -2.34 8.31 -18.07
CA LEU A 63 -2.81 7.31 -19.02
C LEU A 63 -3.43 6.08 -18.37
N HIS A 64 -2.92 5.65 -17.21
CA HIS A 64 -3.28 4.36 -16.59
C HIS A 64 -3.94 4.50 -15.21
N VAL A 65 -4.02 5.72 -14.68
CA VAL A 65 -4.68 6.02 -13.41
C VAL A 65 -5.69 7.14 -13.68
N ASN A 66 -6.63 7.38 -12.76
CA ASN A 66 -7.65 8.44 -12.85
C ASN A 66 -7.07 9.88 -12.80
N GLY A 67 -5.93 10.13 -13.45
CA GLY A 67 -5.29 11.43 -13.59
C GLY A 67 -4.99 12.12 -12.26
N PHE A 68 -5.06 13.45 -12.29
CA PHE A 68 -4.88 14.32 -11.13
C PHE A 68 -6.21 14.93 -10.71
N SER A 69 -6.48 14.91 -9.41
CA SER A 69 -7.66 15.55 -8.83
C SER A 69 -7.55 17.08 -8.93
N ASP A 70 -8.69 17.77 -8.87
CA ASP A 70 -8.69 19.24 -8.96
C ASP A 70 -7.97 19.91 -7.79
N ARG A 71 -7.96 19.26 -6.61
CA ARG A 71 -7.16 19.71 -5.46
C ARG A 71 -5.67 19.68 -5.78
N GLU A 72 -5.18 18.60 -6.39
CA GLU A 72 -3.77 18.48 -6.77
C GLU A 72 -3.40 19.48 -7.87
N LYS A 73 -4.27 19.68 -8.87
CA LYS A 73 -4.07 20.71 -9.90
C LYS A 73 -3.94 22.10 -9.27
N LYS A 74 -4.81 22.44 -8.32
CA LYS A 74 -4.75 23.73 -7.59
C LYS A 74 -3.45 23.89 -6.81
N GLN A 75 -2.98 22.83 -6.15
CA GLN A 75 -1.68 22.86 -5.45
C GLN A 75 -0.50 23.09 -6.40
N LYS A 76 -0.57 22.57 -7.64
CA LYS A 76 0.49 22.76 -8.64
C LYS A 76 0.57 24.18 -9.21
N ILE A 77 -0.43 25.02 -9.00
CA ILE A 77 -0.37 26.43 -9.45
C ILE A 77 0.80 27.17 -8.80
N GLU A 78 1.03 26.96 -7.50
CA GLU A 78 2.13 27.63 -6.79
C GLU A 78 3.51 27.14 -7.25
N ASP A 79 3.66 25.83 -7.48
CA ASP A 79 4.88 25.26 -8.08
C ASP A 79 5.16 25.87 -9.47
N ILE A 80 4.12 26.02 -10.31
CA ILE A 80 4.26 26.61 -11.65
C ILE A 80 4.70 28.07 -11.56
N LYS A 81 4.05 28.88 -10.69
CA LYS A 81 4.42 30.28 -10.46
C LYS A 81 5.88 30.41 -10.00
N LYS A 82 6.30 29.54 -9.08
CA LYS A 82 7.68 29.50 -8.59
C LYS A 82 8.65 29.19 -9.73
N ASN A 83 8.40 28.14 -10.51
CA ASN A 83 9.27 27.77 -11.62
C ASN A 83 9.37 28.89 -12.68
N ILE A 84 8.29 29.62 -12.94
CA ILE A 84 8.32 30.77 -13.86
C ILE A 84 9.21 31.88 -13.29
N ARG A 85 9.09 32.21 -12.00
CA ARG A 85 9.94 33.21 -11.34
C ARG A 85 11.41 32.80 -11.40
N ASP A 86 11.71 31.56 -11.01
CA ASP A 86 13.06 31.01 -10.96
C ASP A 86 13.70 30.91 -12.36
N ALA A 87 12.91 30.88 -13.43
CA ALA A 87 13.40 30.86 -14.81
C ALA A 87 13.69 32.25 -15.40
N ILE A 88 13.17 33.32 -14.79
CA ILE A 88 13.31 34.70 -15.27
C ILE A 88 14.44 35.43 -14.50
N ILE A 89 14.58 35.16 -13.19
CA ILE A 89 15.62 35.73 -12.33
C ILE A 89 16.90 34.91 -12.46
#